data_AF-A0A6C7XME6-F1
#
_entry.id   AF-A0A6C7XME6-F1
#
_cell.length_a   1.000
_cell.length_b   1.000
_cell.length_c   1.000
_cell.angle_alpha   90.00
_cell.angle_beta   90.00
_cell.angle_gamma   90.00
#
_symmetry.space_group_name_H-M   'P 1'
#
loop_
_entity.id
_entity.type
_entity.pdbx_description
1 polymer ?
#
loop_
_entity_poly.entity_id
_entity_poly.type
_entity_poly.pdbx_seq_one_letter_code
_entity_poly.pdbx_strand_id
1 'polypeptide(L)'
;MRLLFILFCCFLGLKAENLITCDYIKNNKAQVFQDSPKQDYLDIASTCDFSLKNQAFTKRLYQLANEIRGGNAACSGIEYFPKLQEFDFLLLKISIDPIEYQKGLDAPENL
;
A
#
# COMPACT_ATOMS: atom_id res chain seq x y z
N MET A 1 -42.04 -12.25 -9.78
CA MET A 1 -41.48 -11.21 -8.88
C MET A 1 -40.78 -11.77 -7.64
N ARG A 2 -41.28 -12.83 -6.97
CA ARG A 2 -40.60 -13.43 -5.79
C ARG A 2 -39.23 -14.06 -6.08
N LEU A 3 -39.05 -14.71 -7.24
CA LEU A 3 -37.77 -15.32 -7.65
C LEU A 3 -36.65 -14.30 -7.91
N LEU A 4 -36.99 -13.10 -8.42
CA LEU A 4 -36.02 -12.02 -8.66
C LEU A 4 -35.48 -11.44 -7.35
N PHE A 5 -36.33 -11.36 -6.32
CA PHE A 5 -35.92 -10.91 -4.99
C PHE A 5 -34.96 -11.90 -4.30
N ILE A 6 -35.17 -13.21 -4.48
CA ILE A 6 -34.29 -14.23 -3.90
C ILE A 6 -32.91 -14.22 -4.59
N LEU A 7 -32.88 -14.05 -5.92
CA LEU A 7 -31.63 -13.89 -6.67
C LEU A 7 -30.87 -12.63 -6.24
N PHE A 8 -31.55 -11.50 -6.04
CA PHE A 8 -30.91 -10.26 -5.58
C PHE A 8 -30.33 -10.37 -4.16
N CYS A 9 -30.99 -11.08 -3.25
CA CYS A 9 -30.49 -11.32 -1.89
C CYS A 9 -29.26 -12.24 -1.85
N CYS A 10 -29.09 -13.17 -2.81
CA CYS A 10 -27.89 -14.02 -2.88
C CYS A 10 -26.61 -13.24 -3.26
N PHE A 11 -26.73 -12.10 -3.96
CA PHE A 11 -25.57 -11.27 -4.33
C PHE A 11 -25.11 -10.34 -3.20
N LEU A 12 -25.97 -10.02 -2.23
CA LEU A 12 -25.64 -9.18 -1.07
C LEU A 12 -24.86 -9.95 0.01
N GLY A 13 -24.86 -11.28 -0.02
CA GLY A 13 -24.18 -12.13 0.96
C GLY A 13 -22.69 -12.41 0.67
N LEU A 14 -22.18 -11.97 -0.47
CA LEU A 14 -20.80 -12.22 -0.89
C LEU A 14 -20.10 -10.89 -1.11
N LYS A 15 -19.51 -10.35 -0.04
CA LYS A 15 -18.25 -9.58 0.00
C LYS A 15 -17.88 -9.30 1.46
N ALA A 16 -17.58 -10.37 2.19
CA ALA A 16 -16.66 -10.27 3.32
C ALA A 16 -15.24 -10.34 2.75
N GLU A 17 -14.78 -9.24 2.14
CA GLU A 17 -13.35 -9.08 1.95
C GLU A 17 -12.77 -8.92 3.35
N ASN A 18 -11.88 -9.83 3.76
CA ASN A 18 -11.13 -9.69 5.00
C ASN A 18 -10.36 -8.38 4.89
N LEU A 19 -10.93 -7.30 5.43
CA LEU A 19 -10.39 -5.96 5.27
C LEU A 19 -9.00 -5.95 5.90
N ILE A 20 -7.97 -5.93 5.05
CA ILE A 20 -6.60 -5.90 5.54
C ILE A 20 -6.39 -4.52 6.15
N THR A 21 -6.15 -4.50 7.45
CA THR A 21 -5.90 -3.26 8.20
C THR A 21 -4.41 -2.99 8.28
N CYS A 22 -4.08 -1.73 8.56
CA CYS A 22 -2.72 -1.33 8.84
C CYS A 22 -2.17 -2.07 10.07
N ASP A 23 -2.97 -2.24 11.13
CA ASP A 23 -2.55 -3.02 12.30
C ASP A 23 -2.22 -4.47 11.95
N TYR A 24 -2.97 -5.09 11.03
CA TYR A 24 -2.64 -6.43 10.55
C TYR A 24 -1.25 -6.44 9.89
N ILE A 25 -0.95 -5.48 9.02
CA ILE A 25 0.37 -5.39 8.38
C ILE A 25 1.49 -5.22 9.41
N LYS A 26 1.30 -4.31 10.36
CA LYS A 26 2.28 -4.04 11.41
C LYS A 26 2.60 -5.28 12.23
N ASN A 27 1.59 -6.06 12.57
CA ASN A 27 1.73 -7.26 13.40
C ASN A 27 2.25 -8.49 12.62
N ASN A 28 2.16 -8.49 11.29
CA ASN A 28 2.55 -9.61 10.42
C ASN A 28 3.65 -9.24 9.42
N LYS A 29 4.49 -8.25 9.75
CA LYS A 29 5.48 -7.64 8.85
C LYS A 29 6.38 -8.63 8.11
N ALA A 30 6.85 -9.69 8.76
CA ALA A 30 7.71 -10.70 8.15
C ALA A 30 7.02 -11.49 7.00
N GLN A 31 5.71 -11.68 7.09
CA GLN A 31 4.92 -12.30 6.02
C GLN A 31 4.56 -11.29 4.93
N VAL A 32 4.30 -10.04 5.32
CA VAL A 32 3.84 -9.00 4.40
C VAL A 32 4.95 -8.54 3.46
N PHE A 33 6.18 -8.38 3.94
CA PHE A 33 7.30 -7.81 3.17
C PHE A 33 8.20 -8.84 2.48
N GLN A 34 7.64 -9.98 2.05
CA GLN A 34 8.32 -10.96 1.21
C GLN A 34 8.42 -10.47 -0.25
N ASP A 35 9.24 -11.14 -1.07
CA ASP A 35 9.58 -10.75 -2.45
C ASP A 35 8.40 -10.68 -3.43
N SER A 36 7.19 -11.08 -3.01
CA SER A 36 5.96 -11.00 -3.81
C SER A 36 4.77 -10.63 -2.93
N PRO A 37 4.61 -9.35 -2.57
CA PRO A 37 3.51 -8.91 -1.72
C PRO A 37 2.17 -9.11 -2.42
N LYS A 38 1.14 -9.46 -1.64
CA LYS A 38 -0.24 -9.54 -2.15
C LYS A 38 -0.73 -8.15 -2.53
N GLN A 39 -1.58 -8.06 -3.55
CA GLN A 39 -2.16 -6.80 -4.02
C GLN A 39 -2.86 -6.02 -2.89
N ASP A 40 -3.61 -6.72 -2.03
CA ASP A 40 -4.27 -6.11 -0.87
C ASP A 40 -3.30 -5.35 0.06
N TYR A 41 -2.05 -5.82 0.18
CA TYR A 41 -1.01 -5.15 0.97
C TYR A 41 -0.51 -3.87 0.29
N LEU A 42 -0.39 -3.89 -1.04
CA LEU A 42 0.01 -2.73 -1.84
C LEU A 42 -1.07 -1.65 -1.81
N ASP A 43 -2.34 -2.04 -1.90
CA ASP A 43 -3.47 -1.12 -1.96
C ASP A 43 -3.62 -0.32 -0.66
N ILE A 44 -3.49 -0.98 0.50
CA ILE A 44 -3.63 -0.33 1.82
C ILE A 44 -2.40 0.49 2.23
N ALA A 45 -1.21 0.21 1.67
CA ALA A 45 0.04 0.86 2.10
C ALA A 45 0.01 2.39 1.95
N SER A 46 -0.68 2.87 0.92
CA SER A 46 -0.83 4.30 0.62
C SER A 46 -1.64 5.06 1.67
N THR A 47 -2.51 4.38 2.43
CA THR A 47 -3.42 4.98 3.41
C THR A 47 -3.05 4.70 4.86
N CYS A 48 -2.08 3.81 5.12
CA CYS A 48 -1.70 3.49 6.48
C CYS A 48 -1.08 4.67 7.24
N ASP A 49 -1.63 4.95 8.43
CA ASP A 49 -1.22 6.10 9.26
C ASP A 49 0.24 6.06 9.69
N PHE A 50 0.79 4.85 9.87
CA PHE A 50 2.20 4.67 10.20
C PHE A 50 3.10 4.64 8.96
N SER A 51 2.61 4.78 7.73
CA SER A 51 3.48 4.97 6.57
C SER A 51 4.25 6.29 6.68
N LEU A 52 5.52 6.32 6.26
CA LEU A 52 6.25 7.58 6.14
C LEU A 52 5.52 8.59 5.25
N LYS A 53 4.65 8.17 4.33
CA LYS A 53 3.81 9.09 3.55
C LYS A 53 2.80 9.87 4.41
N ASN A 54 2.26 9.23 5.45
CA ASN A 54 1.10 9.70 6.21
C ASN A 54 1.45 10.23 7.61
N GLN A 55 2.64 9.93 8.11
CA GLN A 55 3.13 10.44 9.39
C GLN A 55 3.28 11.96 9.39
N ALA A 56 2.96 12.58 10.53
CA ALA A 56 2.89 14.04 10.64
C ALA A 56 4.20 14.76 10.26
N PHE A 57 5.36 14.19 10.60
CA PHE A 57 6.66 14.83 10.37
C PHE A 57 7.14 14.77 8.91
N THR A 58 6.64 13.82 8.13
CA THR A 58 7.00 13.62 6.70
C THR A 58 5.88 14.03 5.76
N LYS A 59 4.63 14.10 6.21
CA LYS A 59 3.46 14.45 5.38
C LYS A 59 3.65 15.78 4.64
N ARG A 60 4.22 16.79 5.31
CA ARG A 60 4.50 18.09 4.66
C ARG A 60 5.58 17.96 3.59
N LEU A 61 6.61 17.15 3.80
CA LEU A 61 7.65 16.88 2.81
C LEU A 61 7.07 16.20 1.57
N TYR A 62 6.18 15.23 1.74
CA TYR A 62 5.47 14.58 0.63
C TYR A 62 4.60 15.55 -0.16
N GLN A 63 3.85 16.41 0.53
CA GLN A 63 3.04 17.45 -0.10
C GLN A 63 3.91 18.39 -0.94
N LEU A 64 5.01 18.90 -0.36
CA LEU A 64 5.96 19.78 -1.06
C LEU A 64 6.59 19.09 -2.27
N ALA A 65 6.99 17.82 -2.14
CA ALA A 65 7.52 17.05 -3.25
C ALA A 65 6.51 16.95 -4.41
N ASN A 66 5.23 16.68 -4.11
CA ASN A 66 4.15 16.65 -5.11
C ASN A 66 3.84 18.03 -5.69
N GLU A 67 3.91 19.10 -4.90
CA GLU A 67 3.75 20.49 -5.36
C GLU A 67 4.88 20.85 -6.36
N ILE A 68 6.13 20.51 -6.04
CA ILE A 68 7.30 20.78 -6.89
C ILE A 68 7.28 19.96 -8.18
N ARG A 69 6.98 18.66 -8.08
CA ARG A 69 6.95 17.76 -9.25
C ARG A 69 5.75 18.01 -10.15
N GLY A 70 4.74 18.73 -9.64
CA GLY A 70 3.41 18.81 -10.23
C GLY A 70 2.62 17.52 -9.97
N GLY A 71 1.33 17.66 -9.63
CA GLY A 71 0.42 16.53 -9.60
C GLY A 71 0.46 15.82 -10.95
N ASN A 72 0.77 14.52 -10.95
CA ASN A 72 1.11 13.67 -12.10
C ASN A 72 -0.02 13.50 -13.15
N ALA A 73 -0.81 14.52 -13.46
CA ALA A 73 -1.83 14.49 -14.51
C ALA A 73 -1.26 14.15 -15.89
N ALA A 74 0.04 14.41 -16.12
CA ALA A 74 0.76 14.07 -17.35
C ALA A 74 1.52 12.73 -17.29
N CYS A 75 1.72 12.14 -16.10
CA CYS A 75 2.40 10.85 -15.92
C CYS A 75 1.36 9.72 -15.74
N SER A 76 0.34 9.67 -16.59
CA SER A 76 -0.67 8.61 -16.60
C SER A 76 -0.23 7.40 -17.44
N GLY A 77 1.00 6.93 -17.21
CA GLY A 77 1.54 5.74 -17.87
C GLY A 77 1.02 4.46 -17.21
N ILE A 78 0.89 3.38 -17.98
CA ILE A 78 0.55 2.03 -17.48
C ILE A 78 1.49 1.61 -16.33
N GLU A 79 2.74 2.05 -16.40
CA GLU A 79 3.79 1.78 -15.41
C GLU A 79 3.76 2.69 -14.17
N TYR A 80 3.05 3.81 -14.21
CA TYR A 80 3.12 4.80 -13.12
C TYR A 80 2.45 4.30 -11.85
N PHE A 81 1.20 3.81 -11.96
CA PHE A 81 0.44 3.38 -10.78
C PHE A 81 1.07 2.20 -10.05
N PRO A 82 1.54 1.13 -10.73
CA PRO A 82 2.23 0.03 -10.06
C PRO A 82 3.48 0.51 -9.31
N LYS A 83 4.31 1.35 -9.93
CA LYS A 83 5.52 1.91 -9.30
C LYS A 83 5.19 2.82 -8.11
N LEU A 84 4.09 3.57 -8.18
CA LEU A 84 3.64 4.37 -7.05
C LEU A 84 3.20 3.49 -5.88
N GLN A 85 2.49 2.39 -6.15
CA GLN A 85 2.08 1.44 -5.12
C GLN A 85 3.29 0.74 -4.48
N GLU A 86 4.26 0.30 -5.28
CA GLU A 86 5.52 -0.27 -4.80
C GLU A 86 6.28 0.73 -3.92
N PHE A 87 6.34 1.99 -4.33
CA PHE A 87 6.98 3.04 -3.54
C PHE A 87 6.25 3.28 -2.23
N ASP A 88 4.92 3.41 -2.24
CA ASP A 88 4.11 3.58 -1.03
C ASP A 88 4.29 2.38 -0.06
N PHE A 89 4.42 1.17 -0.60
CA PHE A 89 4.71 -0.04 0.16
C PHE A 89 6.12 -0.04 0.77
N LEU A 90 7.12 0.46 0.04
CA LEU A 90 8.47 0.64 0.56
C LEU A 90 8.49 1.62 1.74
N LEU A 91 7.78 2.75 1.64
CA LEU A 91 7.66 3.74 2.71
C LEU A 91 7.02 3.17 3.96
N LEU A 92 6.07 2.24 3.78
CA LEU A 92 5.52 1.48 4.88
C LEU A 92 6.59 0.62 5.54
N LYS A 93 7.33 -0.19 4.76
CA LYS A 93 8.40 -1.08 5.23
C LYS A 93 9.45 -0.32 6.03
N ILE A 94 9.92 0.83 5.52
CA ILE A 94 10.91 1.66 6.22
C ILE A 94 10.38 2.08 7.60
N SER A 95 9.10 2.45 7.71
CA SER A 95 8.57 2.88 9.00
C SER A 95 8.36 1.76 10.00
N ILE A 96 7.98 0.55 9.57
CA ILE A 96 7.58 -0.52 10.51
C ILE A 96 8.60 -1.64 10.66
N ASP A 97 9.53 -1.76 9.71
CA ASP A 97 10.64 -2.69 9.77
C ASP A 97 11.97 -2.09 9.25
N PRO A 98 12.43 -0.98 9.86
CA PRO A 98 13.62 -0.26 9.38
C PRO A 98 14.89 -1.11 9.39
N ILE A 99 15.03 -2.03 10.36
CA ILE A 99 16.20 -2.92 10.47
C ILE A 99 16.24 -3.88 9.28
N GLU A 100 15.10 -4.48 8.93
CA GLU A 100 15.05 -5.43 7.81
C GLU A 100 15.21 -4.73 6.46
N TYR A 101 14.66 -3.52 6.32
CA TYR A 101 14.94 -2.67 5.17
C TYR A 101 16.44 -2.36 5.04
N GLN A 102 17.09 -1.95 6.14
CA GLN A 102 18.52 -1.62 6.13
C GLN A 102 19.39 -2.80 5.68
N LYS A 103 19.11 -4.01 6.16
CA LYS A 103 19.84 -5.21 5.71
C LYS A 103 19.71 -5.45 4.20
N GLY A 104 18.54 -5.14 3.63
CA GLY A 104 18.31 -5.27 2.19
C GLY A 104 19.13 -4.28 1.36
N LEU A 105 19.43 -3.09 1.90
CA LEU A 105 20.30 -2.11 1.24
C LEU A 105 21.74 -2.60 1.10
N ASP A 106 22.20 -3.43 2.03
CA ASP A 106 23.55 -4.01 2.03
C ASP A 106 23.66 -5.23 1.09
N ALA A 107 22.58 -5.60 0.37
CA ALA A 107 22.57 -6.72 -0.56
C ALA A 107 23.39 -6.41 -1.84
N PRO A 108 24.08 -7.41 -2.44
CA PRO A 108 24.96 -7.20 -3.60
C PRO A 108 24.26 -6.62 -4.84
N GLU A 109 22.95 -6.79 -4.96
CA GLU A 109 22.14 -6.27 -6.07
C GLU A 109 21.90 -4.76 -6.00
N ASN A 110 22.18 -4.14 -4.84
CA ASN A 110 22.02 -2.71 -4.59
C ASN A 110 23.36 -1.95 -4.49
N LEU A 111 24.49 -2.63 -4.69
CA LEU A 111 25.87 -2.11 -4.69
C LEU A 111 26.46 -2.08 -6.11
#